data_AF-A0A4S4FHI2-F1
#
_entry.id   AF-A0A4S4FHI2-F1
#
_cell.length_a   1.000
_cell.length_b   1.000
_cell.length_c   1.000
_cell.angle_alpha   90.00
_cell.angle_beta   90.00
_cell.angle_gamma   90.00
#
_symmetry.space_group_name_H-M   'P 1'
#
loop_
_entity.id
_entity.type
_entity.pdbx_description
1 polymer ?
#
loop_
_entity_poly.entity_id
_entity_poly.type
_entity_poly.pdbx_seq_one_letter_code
_entity_poly.pdbx_strand_id
1 'polypeptide(L)'
;MTTTSAPARSSGGARVGVQKFGTFLSGMVLPNIAAFIAWGLITAFFIPTGWTPNETLATLVGPMITFLLPLLIANQGGRMVYDTRGGVVATIATMGVIVGTDIPMFMGAMIVGPLAALIMKQVDKIWDGKIRPGFEMLVNNFSAGILGAILAIGAFFGIAPLVTALSNFISAGVDFLVTAGILPLVSIFIEPGKVLFLNNAINQGVLTPLGVQQSIDSGKSILFLLEANPGPGLGLLLAFTVFGLGMMKASAPGAIIIHFLGGIHEIYFPYVLAKPVLIVAMIAGGMTGVATNVVFGSGLRAPASPGSIFAILLQTASDSYVGVILSVILSAAVSFIVASLILRVSRKRDLAAGNAGDLSAAIAATEANKGKSSSVLQGLTRDEAAAAGVGLEGERTAVATATPVRNIVFACDAGMGSSAMGASVLRNKIKKAGIEGVTVVNKAIANLDDSADLVITQRELTDRARQKAPAAQHVSVDNFMNSPAYDEVVAQVADQK
;
A
#
# COMPACT_ATOMS: atom_id res chain seq x y z
N MET A 1 -1.94 45.95 -25.24
CA MET A 1 -2.78 44.74 -25.31
C MET A 1 -2.01 43.59 -24.67
N THR A 2 -2.32 43.29 -23.41
CA THR A 2 -1.79 42.14 -22.68
C THR A 2 -2.71 40.96 -22.95
N THR A 3 -2.25 39.99 -23.75
CA THR A 3 -2.99 38.75 -23.99
C THR A 3 -2.82 37.82 -22.79
N THR A 4 -3.82 37.79 -21.93
CA THR A 4 -3.95 36.78 -20.88
C THR A 4 -4.25 35.43 -21.55
N SER A 5 -3.30 34.50 -21.52
CA SER A 5 -3.56 33.12 -21.91
C SER A 5 -4.47 32.47 -20.88
N ALA A 6 -5.60 31.94 -21.35
CA ALA A 6 -6.52 31.16 -20.52
C ALA A 6 -5.82 29.88 -20.00
N PRO A 7 -6.10 29.43 -18.76
CA PRO A 7 -5.53 28.19 -18.26
C PRO A 7 -6.11 27.01 -19.04
N ALA A 8 -5.23 26.12 -19.51
CA ALA A 8 -5.61 24.90 -20.21
C ALA A 8 -6.51 24.03 -19.32
N ARG A 9 -7.66 23.59 -19.85
CA ARG A 9 -8.56 22.64 -19.19
C ARG A 9 -7.80 21.34 -18.89
N SER A 10 -7.77 20.95 -17.62
CA SER A 10 -7.08 19.73 -17.18
C SER A 10 -7.83 18.47 -17.64
N SER A 11 -7.11 17.56 -18.27
CA SER A 11 -7.56 16.20 -18.61
C SER A 11 -7.65 15.27 -17.37
N GLY A 12 -7.81 15.83 -16.16
CA GLY A 12 -7.60 15.13 -14.89
C GLY A 12 -8.77 14.29 -14.38
N GLY A 13 -10.01 14.51 -14.86
CA GLY A 13 -11.21 13.91 -14.25
C GLY A 13 -11.24 12.38 -14.25
N ALA A 14 -11.03 11.76 -15.42
CA ALA A 14 -11.06 10.30 -15.56
C ALA A 14 -9.93 9.61 -14.77
N ARG A 15 -8.71 10.17 -14.84
CA ARG A 15 -7.53 9.67 -14.12
C ARG A 15 -7.73 9.71 -12.60
N VAL A 16 -8.22 10.83 -12.08
CA VAL A 16 -8.52 10.99 -10.65
C VAL A 16 -9.61 10.01 -10.21
N GLY A 17 -10.60 9.72 -11.07
CA GLY A 17 -11.61 8.69 -10.83
C GLY A 17 -11.02 7.29 -10.64
N VAL A 18 -10.17 6.85 -11.58
CA VAL A 18 -9.50 5.53 -11.51
C VAL A 18 -8.59 5.43 -10.29
N GLN A 19 -7.87 6.51 -9.95
CA GLN A 19 -7.00 6.53 -8.76
C GLN A 19 -7.79 6.46 -7.45
N LYS A 20 -8.90 7.19 -7.34
CA LYS A 20 -9.80 7.09 -6.18
C LYS A 20 -10.37 5.68 -6.04
N PHE A 21 -10.77 5.07 -7.16
CA PHE A 21 -11.25 3.69 -7.20
C PHE A 21 -10.16 2.70 -6.76
N GLY A 22 -8.95 2.79 -7.30
CA GLY A 22 -7.82 1.94 -6.90
C GLY A 22 -7.44 2.11 -5.43
N THR A 23 -7.41 3.35 -4.94
CA THR A 23 -7.15 3.65 -3.52
C THR A 23 -8.23 3.05 -2.62
N PHE A 24 -9.49 3.10 -3.04
CA PHE A 24 -10.60 2.50 -2.31
C PHE A 24 -10.43 0.98 -2.24
N LEU A 25 -10.18 0.30 -3.37
CA LEU A 25 -9.94 -1.15 -3.41
C LEU A 25 -8.75 -1.56 -2.55
N SER A 26 -7.64 -0.85 -2.62
CA SER A 26 -6.49 -1.10 -1.76
C SER A 26 -6.82 -0.90 -0.28
N GLY A 27 -7.64 0.09 0.06
CA GLY A 27 -8.13 0.30 1.43
C GLY A 27 -8.92 -0.89 1.98
N MET A 28 -9.51 -1.71 1.12
CA MET A 28 -10.22 -2.94 1.51
C MET A 28 -9.27 -4.12 1.76
N VAL A 29 -8.14 -4.18 1.05
CA VAL A 29 -7.21 -5.33 1.11
C VAL A 29 -6.05 -5.09 2.05
N LEU A 30 -5.40 -3.91 2.01
CA LEU A 30 -4.16 -3.63 2.75
C LEU A 30 -4.26 -3.87 4.26
N PRO A 31 -5.33 -3.42 4.96
CA PRO A 31 -5.48 -3.68 6.40
C PRO A 31 -5.56 -5.17 6.74
N ASN A 32 -5.86 -6.02 5.76
CA ASN A 32 -6.06 -7.46 5.91
C ASN A 32 -4.86 -8.30 5.42
N ILE A 33 -3.75 -7.68 4.99
CA ILE A 33 -2.58 -8.39 4.43
C ILE A 33 -2.04 -9.48 5.36
N ALA A 34 -2.08 -9.27 6.69
CA ALA A 34 -1.65 -10.29 7.65
C ALA A 34 -2.40 -11.62 7.49
N ALA A 35 -3.69 -11.58 7.15
CA ALA A 35 -4.48 -12.79 6.89
C ALA A 35 -4.06 -13.49 5.59
N PHE A 36 -3.74 -12.73 4.53
CA PHE A 36 -3.19 -13.28 3.28
C PHE A 36 -1.83 -13.93 3.49
N ILE A 37 -0.96 -13.31 4.30
CA ILE A 37 0.35 -13.88 4.65
C ILE A 37 0.16 -15.18 5.43
N ALA A 38 -0.70 -15.19 6.45
CA ALA A 38 -0.98 -16.39 7.24
C ALA A 38 -1.51 -17.53 6.37
N TRP A 39 -2.49 -17.25 5.50
CA TRP A 39 -3.01 -18.22 4.53
C TRP A 39 -1.92 -18.72 3.58
N GLY A 40 -1.09 -17.82 3.04
CA GLY A 40 0.01 -18.15 2.14
C GLY A 40 1.05 -19.06 2.80
N LEU A 41 1.42 -18.80 4.06
CA LEU A 41 2.33 -19.64 4.83
C LEU A 41 1.77 -21.05 5.08
N ILE A 42 0.50 -21.14 5.50
CA ILE A 42 -0.17 -22.44 5.69
C ILE A 42 -0.19 -23.21 4.37
N THR A 43 -0.49 -22.52 3.26
CA THR A 43 -0.49 -23.10 1.91
C THR A 43 0.91 -23.56 1.51
N ALA A 44 1.95 -22.76 1.76
CA ALA A 44 3.32 -23.08 1.41
C ALA A 44 3.88 -24.27 2.19
N PHE A 45 3.48 -24.46 3.45
CA PHE A 45 3.97 -25.55 4.28
C PHE A 45 3.17 -26.84 4.10
N PHE A 46 1.84 -26.79 4.21
CA PHE A 46 1.07 -27.99 4.56
C PHE A 46 0.34 -28.67 3.41
N ILE A 47 0.15 -28.02 2.26
CA ILE A 47 -0.47 -28.68 1.10
C ILE A 47 0.42 -29.83 0.57
N PRO A 48 -0.09 -30.74 -0.28
CA PRO A 48 0.69 -31.86 -0.81
C PRO A 48 2.00 -31.45 -1.51
N THR A 49 2.01 -30.27 -2.16
CA THR A 49 3.19 -29.69 -2.84
C THR A 49 3.94 -28.68 -1.97
N GLY A 50 3.61 -28.60 -0.68
CA GLY A 50 4.22 -27.71 0.30
C GLY A 50 5.56 -28.23 0.83
N TRP A 51 6.23 -27.43 1.65
CA TRP A 51 7.54 -27.77 2.21
C TRP A 51 7.48 -28.89 3.25
N THR A 52 6.42 -28.95 4.05
CA THR A 52 6.20 -29.98 5.07
C THR A 52 4.73 -30.44 5.02
N PRO A 53 4.34 -31.23 4.00
CA PRO A 53 2.95 -31.59 3.77
C PRO A 53 2.29 -32.22 5.00
N ASN A 54 1.08 -31.79 5.31
CA ASN A 54 0.27 -32.31 6.41
C ASN A 54 -1.21 -32.18 6.06
N GLU A 55 -1.88 -33.30 5.81
CA GLU A 55 -3.28 -33.32 5.35
C GLU A 55 -4.22 -32.60 6.33
N THR A 56 -4.06 -32.83 7.64
CA THR A 56 -4.90 -32.21 8.66
C THR A 56 -4.75 -30.69 8.67
N LEU A 57 -3.53 -30.17 8.66
CA LEU A 57 -3.28 -28.72 8.66
C LEU A 57 -3.61 -28.07 7.32
N ALA A 58 -3.48 -28.81 6.21
CA ALA A 58 -3.88 -28.33 4.88
C ALA A 58 -5.38 -28.01 4.79
N THR A 59 -6.22 -28.66 5.61
CA THR A 59 -7.66 -28.36 5.65
C THR A 59 -7.98 -26.91 6.05
N LEU A 60 -7.04 -26.16 6.65
CA LEU A 60 -7.20 -24.73 6.95
C LEU A 60 -7.22 -23.86 5.68
N VAL A 61 -6.58 -24.29 4.59
CA VAL A 61 -6.40 -23.48 3.37
C VAL A 61 -7.74 -23.12 2.73
N GLY A 62 -8.64 -24.10 2.60
CA GLY A 62 -9.95 -23.93 1.97
C GLY A 62 -10.85 -22.92 2.71
N PRO A 63 -11.14 -23.10 4.01
CA PRO A 63 -11.97 -22.17 4.74
C PRO A 63 -11.39 -20.75 4.83
N MET A 64 -10.06 -20.62 4.89
CA MET A 64 -9.43 -19.30 4.91
C MET A 64 -9.62 -18.56 3.59
N ILE A 65 -9.44 -19.22 2.45
CA ILE A 65 -9.56 -18.57 1.14
C ILE A 65 -11.01 -18.32 0.74
N THR A 66 -11.92 -19.23 1.09
CA THR A 66 -13.34 -19.16 0.70
C THR A 66 -14.14 -18.24 1.63
N PHE A 67 -13.86 -18.25 2.94
CA PHE A 67 -14.63 -17.47 3.92
C PHE A 67 -13.83 -16.32 4.53
N LEU A 68 -12.72 -16.62 5.20
CA LEU A 68 -12.01 -15.63 6.02
C LEU A 68 -11.59 -14.41 5.21
N LEU A 69 -10.87 -14.60 4.10
CA LEU A 69 -10.31 -13.49 3.33
C LEU A 69 -11.39 -12.62 2.64
N PRO A 70 -12.40 -13.18 1.95
CA PRO A 70 -13.48 -12.38 1.39
C PRO A 70 -14.28 -11.63 2.45
N LEU A 71 -14.57 -12.24 3.60
CA LEU A 71 -15.32 -11.58 4.68
C LEU A 71 -14.53 -10.41 5.31
N LEU A 72 -13.22 -10.56 5.49
CA LEU A 72 -12.36 -9.47 5.97
C LEU A 72 -12.35 -8.27 5.00
N ILE A 73 -12.30 -8.54 3.69
CA ILE A 73 -12.39 -7.52 2.64
C ILE A 73 -13.74 -6.82 2.69
N ALA A 74 -14.84 -7.59 2.74
CA ALA A 74 -16.20 -7.05 2.79
C ALA A 74 -16.42 -6.18 4.03
N ASN A 75 -16.00 -6.67 5.21
CA ASN A 75 -16.08 -5.93 6.46
C ASN A 75 -15.31 -4.61 6.37
N GLN A 76 -14.09 -4.62 5.84
CA GLN A 76 -13.28 -3.42 5.67
C GLN A 76 -13.92 -2.43 4.68
N GLY A 77 -14.40 -2.91 3.53
CA GLY A 77 -15.13 -2.08 2.56
C GLY A 77 -16.40 -1.48 3.13
N GLY A 78 -17.15 -2.26 3.92
CA GLY A 78 -18.34 -1.77 4.62
C GLY A 78 -17.99 -0.69 5.65
N ARG A 79 -16.90 -0.86 6.41
CA ARG A 79 -16.40 0.14 7.36
C ARG A 79 -15.97 1.44 6.72
N MET A 80 -15.36 1.37 5.54
CA MET A 80 -14.97 2.56 4.78
C MET A 80 -16.17 3.40 4.33
N VAL A 81 -17.36 2.80 4.24
CA VAL A 81 -18.60 3.48 3.82
C VAL A 81 -19.45 3.92 5.01
N TYR A 82 -19.63 3.03 5.99
CA TYR A 82 -20.56 3.24 7.11
C TYR A 82 -20.09 2.60 8.43
N ASP A 83 -18.77 2.66 8.66
CA ASP A 83 -18.11 2.25 9.91
C ASP A 83 -18.51 0.82 10.35
N THR A 84 -18.46 0.52 11.64
CA THR A 84 -18.61 -0.81 12.22
C THR A 84 -19.91 -1.46 11.79
N ARG A 85 -21.00 -0.68 11.74
CA ARG A 85 -22.32 -1.18 11.35
C ARG A 85 -22.36 -1.56 9.86
N GLY A 86 -21.78 -0.73 9.00
CA GLY A 86 -21.58 -1.06 7.58
C GLY A 86 -20.75 -2.32 7.40
N GLY A 87 -19.70 -2.50 8.20
CA GLY A 87 -18.86 -3.70 8.17
C GLY A 87 -19.60 -5.00 8.52
N VAL A 88 -20.44 -4.97 9.56
CA VAL A 88 -21.25 -6.12 9.96
C VAL A 88 -22.25 -6.51 8.87
N VAL A 89 -23.02 -5.55 8.34
CA VAL A 89 -24.02 -5.81 7.29
C VAL A 89 -23.35 -6.27 5.99
N ALA A 90 -22.21 -5.67 5.64
CA ALA A 90 -21.37 -6.11 4.53
C ALA A 90 -20.97 -7.59 4.66
N THR A 91 -20.50 -7.99 5.84
CA THR A 91 -20.09 -9.37 6.13
C THR A 91 -21.25 -10.35 5.95
N ILE A 92 -22.43 -10.02 6.48
CA ILE A 92 -23.64 -10.84 6.33
C ILE A 92 -24.04 -10.96 4.86
N ALA A 93 -24.09 -9.84 4.12
CA ALA A 93 -24.45 -9.84 2.72
C ALA A 93 -23.46 -10.65 1.85
N THR A 94 -22.16 -10.54 2.13
CA THR A 94 -21.11 -11.27 1.41
C THR A 94 -21.19 -12.79 1.60
N MET A 95 -21.70 -13.29 2.73
CA MET A 95 -21.98 -14.73 2.88
C MET A 95 -22.94 -15.25 1.80
N GLY A 96 -23.91 -14.43 1.38
CA GLY A 96 -24.80 -14.78 0.27
C GLY A 96 -24.05 -15.02 -1.05
N VAL A 97 -23.05 -14.19 -1.35
CA VAL A 97 -22.24 -14.37 -2.57
C VAL A 97 -21.33 -15.59 -2.46
N ILE A 98 -20.71 -15.80 -1.28
CA ILE A 98 -19.80 -16.93 -1.03
C ILE A 98 -20.53 -18.25 -1.19
N VAL A 99 -21.73 -18.39 -0.60
CA VAL A 99 -22.50 -19.65 -0.69
C VAL A 99 -23.10 -19.86 -2.08
N GLY A 100 -23.18 -18.81 -2.91
CA GLY A 100 -23.71 -18.87 -4.27
C GLY A 100 -22.75 -19.46 -5.31
N THR A 101 -21.52 -19.82 -4.93
CA THR A 101 -20.51 -20.37 -5.86
C THR A 101 -19.48 -21.22 -5.13
N ASP A 102 -18.67 -21.97 -5.88
CA ASP A 102 -17.51 -22.68 -5.35
C ASP A 102 -16.19 -21.87 -5.49
N ILE A 103 -16.23 -20.72 -6.16
CA ILE A 103 -15.05 -19.87 -6.40
C ILE A 103 -14.89 -18.86 -5.25
N PRO A 104 -13.68 -18.62 -4.73
CA PRO A 104 -13.46 -17.58 -3.72
C PRO A 104 -13.92 -16.17 -4.17
N MET A 105 -14.88 -15.61 -3.43
CA MET A 105 -15.60 -14.39 -3.83
C MET A 105 -14.89 -13.09 -3.41
N PHE A 106 -13.62 -12.92 -3.79
CA PHE A 106 -12.87 -11.67 -3.57
C PHE A 106 -13.52 -10.48 -4.28
N MET A 107 -13.80 -10.63 -5.58
CA MET A 107 -14.47 -9.58 -6.37
C MET A 107 -15.91 -9.35 -5.88
N GLY A 108 -16.61 -10.43 -5.53
CA GLY A 108 -17.93 -10.35 -4.92
C GLY A 108 -17.92 -9.56 -3.60
N ALA A 109 -16.97 -9.83 -2.71
CA ALA A 109 -16.78 -9.08 -1.48
C ALA A 109 -16.44 -7.59 -1.72
N MET A 110 -15.61 -7.30 -2.73
CA MET A 110 -15.26 -5.93 -3.11
C MET A 110 -16.44 -5.11 -3.61
N ILE A 111 -17.42 -5.75 -4.24
CA ILE A 111 -18.64 -5.10 -4.74
C ILE A 111 -19.70 -5.03 -3.64
N VAL A 112 -20.01 -6.18 -3.03
CA VAL A 112 -21.12 -6.31 -2.07
C VAL A 112 -20.85 -5.59 -0.77
N GLY A 113 -19.61 -5.59 -0.27
CA GLY A 113 -19.32 -4.98 1.03
C GLY A 113 -19.66 -3.48 1.09
N PRO A 114 -19.08 -2.64 0.21
CA PRO A 114 -19.40 -1.22 0.12
C PRO A 114 -20.87 -0.97 -0.22
N LEU A 115 -21.46 -1.74 -1.13
CA LEU A 115 -22.85 -1.58 -1.55
C LEU A 115 -23.82 -1.85 -0.40
N ALA A 116 -23.62 -2.93 0.34
CA ALA A 116 -24.44 -3.29 1.50
C ALA A 116 -24.38 -2.21 2.59
N ALA A 117 -23.18 -1.67 2.85
CA ALA A 117 -23.01 -0.56 3.77
C ALA A 117 -23.66 0.75 3.28
N LEU A 118 -23.64 1.02 1.96
CA LEU A 118 -24.34 2.17 1.38
C LEU A 118 -25.85 2.04 1.57
N ILE A 119 -26.42 0.87 1.35
CA ILE A 119 -27.85 0.61 1.55
C ILE A 119 -28.20 0.73 3.04
N MET A 120 -27.38 0.18 3.94
CA MET A 120 -27.56 0.34 5.39
C MET A 120 -27.57 1.81 5.80
N LYS A 121 -26.63 2.61 5.27
CA LYS A 121 -26.57 4.06 5.51
C LYS A 121 -27.83 4.78 5.03
N GLN A 122 -28.46 4.34 3.94
CA GLN A 122 -29.70 4.91 3.46
C GLN A 122 -30.90 4.50 4.33
N VAL A 123 -30.93 3.24 4.77
CA VAL A 123 -31.99 2.74 5.66
C VAL A 123 -31.96 3.48 7.00
N ASP A 124 -30.79 3.69 7.60
CA ASP A 124 -30.69 4.39 8.89
C ASP A 124 -31.15 5.86 8.79
N LYS A 125 -30.94 6.53 7.65
CA LYS A 125 -31.47 7.90 7.44
C LYS A 125 -33.00 7.99 7.54
N ILE A 126 -33.73 6.90 7.33
CA ILE A 126 -35.20 6.89 7.43
C ILE A 126 -35.64 7.08 8.88
N TRP A 127 -34.87 6.55 9.83
CA TRP A 127 -35.19 6.48 11.26
C TRP A 127 -34.36 7.46 12.11
N ASP A 128 -33.40 8.16 11.50
CA ASP A 128 -32.53 9.13 12.18
C ASP A 128 -33.35 10.20 12.91
N GLY A 129 -33.03 10.43 14.19
CA GLY A 129 -33.76 11.33 15.09
C GLY A 129 -35.20 10.94 15.43
N LYS A 130 -35.72 9.79 14.95
CA LYS A 130 -37.11 9.34 15.20
C LYS A 130 -37.20 8.24 16.26
N ILE A 131 -36.08 7.62 16.60
CA ILE A 131 -36.04 6.51 17.56
C ILE A 131 -36.04 7.08 18.98
N ARG A 132 -36.90 6.55 19.84
CA ARG A 132 -36.95 6.97 21.25
C ARG A 132 -35.69 6.52 21.98
N PRO A 133 -35.15 7.33 22.90
CA PRO A 133 -34.03 6.94 23.75
C PRO A 133 -34.29 5.59 24.44
N GLY A 134 -33.28 4.71 24.44
CA GLY A 134 -33.38 3.35 24.98
C GLY A 134 -33.84 2.27 24.00
N PHE A 135 -34.51 2.64 22.89
CA PHE A 135 -34.87 1.70 21.81
C PHE A 135 -33.86 1.66 20.67
N GLU A 136 -32.90 2.59 20.65
CA GLU A 136 -31.89 2.74 19.59
C GLU A 136 -31.13 1.45 19.31
N MET A 137 -30.60 0.78 20.33
CA MET A 137 -29.89 -0.49 20.12
C MET A 137 -30.79 -1.59 19.53
N LEU A 138 -32.05 -1.65 19.95
CA LEU A 138 -33.00 -2.64 19.44
C LEU A 138 -33.25 -2.40 17.95
N VAL A 139 -33.66 -1.18 17.60
CA VAL A 139 -33.96 -0.80 16.21
C VAL A 139 -32.74 -0.95 15.33
N ASN A 140 -31.57 -0.51 15.81
CA ASN A 140 -30.31 -0.57 15.06
C ASN A 140 -29.88 -2.02 14.79
N ASN A 141 -29.92 -2.90 15.78
CA ASN A 141 -29.50 -4.29 15.57
C ASN A 141 -30.52 -5.07 14.72
N PHE A 142 -31.83 -4.91 14.95
CA PHE A 142 -32.85 -5.59 14.16
C PHE A 142 -32.87 -5.12 12.71
N SER A 143 -32.80 -3.82 12.45
CA SER A 143 -32.77 -3.31 11.07
C SER A 143 -31.51 -3.73 10.33
N ALA A 144 -30.34 -3.74 10.99
CA ALA A 144 -29.11 -4.28 10.40
C ALA A 144 -29.21 -5.78 10.09
N GLY A 145 -29.77 -6.58 11.02
CA GLY A 145 -29.96 -8.01 10.83
C GLY A 145 -30.93 -8.36 9.69
N ILE A 146 -32.10 -7.72 9.68
CA ILE A 146 -33.12 -7.93 8.65
C ILE A 146 -32.60 -7.49 7.27
N LEU A 147 -32.01 -6.30 7.18
CA LEU A 147 -31.41 -5.83 5.94
C LEU A 147 -30.28 -6.74 5.49
N GLY A 148 -29.39 -7.14 6.40
CA GLY A 148 -28.30 -8.08 6.12
C GLY A 148 -28.80 -9.39 5.53
N ALA A 149 -29.86 -9.98 6.10
CA ALA A 149 -30.48 -11.21 5.58
C ALA A 149 -31.06 -11.02 4.18
N ILE A 150 -31.80 -9.93 3.93
CA ILE A 150 -32.35 -9.61 2.61
C ILE A 150 -31.23 -9.44 1.59
N LEU A 151 -30.18 -8.68 1.94
CA LEU A 151 -29.04 -8.44 1.08
C LEU A 151 -28.25 -9.72 0.80
N ALA A 152 -28.11 -10.63 1.77
CA ALA A 152 -27.47 -11.92 1.55
C ALA A 152 -28.24 -12.77 0.53
N ILE A 153 -29.57 -12.86 0.66
CA ILE A 153 -30.42 -13.58 -0.30
C ILE A 153 -30.32 -12.93 -1.69
N GLY A 154 -30.40 -11.59 -1.75
CA GLY A 154 -30.26 -10.86 -3.02
C GLY A 154 -28.87 -11.03 -3.66
N ALA A 155 -27.82 -11.06 -2.86
CA ALA A 155 -26.46 -11.25 -3.31
C ALA A 155 -26.21 -12.68 -3.85
N PHE A 156 -26.83 -13.69 -3.23
CA PHE A 156 -26.81 -15.08 -3.69
C PHE A 156 -27.42 -15.24 -5.09
N PHE A 157 -28.64 -14.74 -5.31
CA PHE A 157 -29.32 -14.91 -6.60
C PHE A 157 -28.87 -13.90 -7.68
N GLY A 158 -28.44 -12.71 -7.28
CA GLY A 158 -28.12 -11.63 -8.22
C GLY A 158 -26.63 -11.50 -8.53
N ILE A 159 -25.80 -11.37 -7.50
CA ILE A 159 -24.40 -10.97 -7.66
C ILE A 159 -23.48 -12.17 -7.89
N ALA A 160 -23.73 -13.29 -7.21
CA ALA A 160 -22.92 -14.50 -7.39
C ALA A 160 -22.82 -14.94 -8.88
N PRO A 161 -23.92 -15.14 -9.63
CA PRO A 161 -23.83 -15.58 -11.02
C PRO A 161 -23.16 -14.54 -11.93
N LEU A 162 -23.37 -13.24 -11.68
CA LEU A 162 -22.74 -12.16 -12.44
C LEU A 162 -21.21 -12.17 -12.26
N VAL A 163 -20.75 -12.28 -11.01
CA VAL A 163 -19.32 -12.29 -10.69
C VAL A 163 -18.67 -13.56 -11.22
N THR A 164 -19.31 -14.71 -11.11
CA THR A 164 -18.82 -15.97 -11.69
C THR A 164 -18.69 -15.88 -13.22
N ALA A 165 -19.70 -15.35 -13.91
CA ALA A 165 -19.65 -15.17 -15.36
C ALA A 165 -18.50 -14.23 -15.77
N LEU A 166 -18.32 -13.12 -15.04
CA LEU A 166 -17.23 -12.18 -15.26
C LEU A 166 -15.86 -12.82 -15.02
N SER A 167 -15.69 -13.54 -13.92
CA SER A 167 -14.44 -14.26 -13.62
C SER A 167 -14.10 -15.26 -14.71
N ASN A 168 -15.07 -16.08 -15.14
CA ASN A 168 -14.86 -17.06 -16.20
C ASN A 168 -14.47 -16.41 -17.53
N PHE A 169 -15.10 -15.29 -17.88
CA PHE A 169 -14.76 -14.53 -19.08
C PHE A 169 -13.32 -14.01 -19.03
N ILE A 170 -12.91 -13.42 -17.90
CA ILE A 170 -11.56 -12.87 -17.75
C ILE A 170 -10.52 -14.00 -17.72
N SER A 171 -10.78 -15.09 -17.01
CA SER A 171 -9.90 -16.28 -16.97
C SER A 171 -9.69 -16.86 -18.37
N ALA A 172 -10.74 -17.00 -19.17
CA ALA A 172 -10.62 -17.44 -20.56
C ALA A 172 -9.76 -16.49 -21.41
N GLY A 173 -9.87 -15.17 -21.17
CA GLY A 173 -9.01 -14.18 -21.80
C GLY A 173 -7.54 -14.33 -21.42
N VAL A 174 -7.25 -14.58 -20.13
CA VAL A 174 -5.88 -14.85 -19.65
C VAL A 174 -5.32 -16.13 -20.27
N ASP A 175 -6.10 -17.21 -20.26
CA ASP A 175 -5.69 -18.49 -20.84
C ASP A 175 -5.38 -18.35 -22.33
N PHE A 176 -6.20 -17.60 -23.08
CA PHE A 176 -5.89 -17.26 -24.46
C PHE A 176 -4.55 -16.52 -24.61
N LEU A 177 -4.26 -15.52 -23.77
CA LEU A 177 -2.99 -14.79 -23.82
C LEU A 177 -1.79 -15.70 -23.53
N VAL A 178 -1.94 -16.64 -22.61
CA VAL A 178 -0.92 -17.65 -22.28
C VAL A 178 -0.70 -18.59 -23.46
N THR A 179 -1.77 -19.22 -23.97
CA THR A 179 -1.69 -20.21 -25.06
C THR A 179 -1.19 -19.59 -26.36
N ALA A 180 -1.58 -18.36 -26.67
CA ALA A 180 -1.09 -17.64 -27.85
C ALA A 180 0.33 -17.07 -27.67
N GLY A 181 0.95 -17.22 -26.49
CA GLY A 181 2.32 -16.73 -26.22
C GLY A 181 2.45 -15.21 -26.18
N ILE A 182 1.34 -14.48 -26.11
CA ILE A 182 1.29 -13.02 -26.17
C ILE A 182 1.16 -12.36 -24.80
N LEU A 183 1.04 -13.15 -23.72
CA LEU A 183 1.03 -12.65 -22.34
C LEU A 183 2.16 -11.65 -22.03
N PRO A 184 3.41 -11.78 -22.53
CA PRO A 184 4.43 -10.77 -22.31
C PRO A 184 4.00 -9.35 -22.68
N LEU A 185 3.20 -9.18 -23.74
CA LEU A 185 2.73 -7.88 -24.22
C LEU A 185 1.84 -7.14 -23.21
N VAL A 186 1.27 -7.82 -22.22
CA VAL A 186 0.51 -7.18 -21.14
C VAL A 186 1.37 -6.17 -20.37
N SER A 187 2.69 -6.33 -20.38
CA SER A 187 3.65 -5.39 -19.78
C SER A 187 3.59 -3.98 -20.38
N ILE A 188 3.12 -3.85 -21.62
CA ILE A 188 2.88 -2.54 -22.28
C ILE A 188 1.85 -1.72 -21.51
N PHE A 189 0.90 -2.38 -20.83
CA PHE A 189 -0.12 -1.72 -20.03
C PHE A 189 0.24 -1.69 -18.55
N ILE A 190 0.79 -2.79 -18.01
CA ILE A 190 1.12 -2.90 -16.58
C ILE A 190 2.21 -1.90 -16.19
N GLU A 191 3.32 -1.82 -16.91
CA GLU A 191 4.46 -1.00 -16.49
C GLU A 191 4.14 0.51 -16.48
N PRO A 192 3.50 1.09 -17.52
CA PRO A 192 3.01 2.47 -17.43
C PRO A 192 1.96 2.64 -16.34
N GLY A 193 1.04 1.68 -16.18
CA GLY A 193 0.04 1.69 -15.13
C GLY A 193 0.66 1.78 -13.73
N LYS A 194 1.72 1.01 -13.46
CA LYS A 194 2.47 1.05 -12.20
C LYS A 194 3.02 2.44 -11.92
N VAL A 195 3.77 3.02 -12.87
CA VAL A 195 4.37 4.36 -12.72
C VAL A 195 3.33 5.46 -12.53
N LEU A 196 2.11 5.26 -13.08
CA LEU A 196 0.96 6.14 -12.91
C LEU A 196 0.13 5.87 -11.64
N PHE A 197 0.62 5.01 -10.74
CA PHE A 197 -0.01 4.61 -9.47
C PHE A 197 -1.31 3.82 -9.63
N LEU A 198 -1.43 3.07 -10.73
CA LEU A 198 -2.53 2.15 -10.97
C LEU A 198 -2.19 0.71 -10.55
N ASN A 199 -1.00 0.46 -10.01
CA ASN A 199 -0.54 -0.86 -9.55
C ASN A 199 -1.53 -1.50 -8.55
N ASN A 200 -2.06 -0.69 -7.64
CA ASN A 200 -3.07 -1.11 -6.68
C ASN A 200 -4.37 -1.61 -7.33
N ALA A 201 -4.88 -0.88 -8.32
CA ALA A 201 -6.09 -1.27 -9.04
C ALA A 201 -5.86 -2.51 -9.90
N ILE A 202 -4.71 -2.58 -10.59
CA ILE A 202 -4.34 -3.71 -11.43
C ILE A 202 -4.15 -4.97 -10.59
N ASN A 203 -3.36 -4.88 -9.52
CA ASN A 203 -3.03 -6.04 -8.71
C ASN A 203 -4.22 -6.48 -7.84
N GLN A 204 -4.75 -5.61 -6.99
CA GLN A 204 -5.80 -6.00 -6.04
C GLN A 204 -7.18 -6.12 -6.69
N GLY A 205 -7.46 -5.33 -7.72
CA GLY A 205 -8.76 -5.33 -8.40
C GLY A 205 -8.91 -6.45 -9.44
N VAL A 206 -7.82 -6.89 -10.07
CA VAL A 206 -7.88 -7.83 -11.20
C VAL A 206 -6.97 -9.03 -11.00
N LEU A 207 -5.65 -8.83 -10.90
CA LEU A 207 -4.70 -9.95 -10.96
C LEU A 207 -4.77 -10.88 -9.76
N THR A 208 -4.93 -10.36 -8.55
CA THR A 208 -4.97 -11.16 -7.32
C THR A 208 -6.19 -12.08 -7.26
N PRO A 209 -7.44 -11.59 -7.46
CA PRO A 209 -8.61 -12.47 -7.51
C PRO A 209 -8.49 -13.60 -8.55
N LEU A 210 -8.04 -13.26 -9.76
CA LEU A 210 -7.87 -14.24 -10.84
C LEU A 210 -6.75 -15.24 -10.55
N GLY A 211 -5.62 -14.75 -10.04
CA GLY A 211 -4.48 -15.60 -9.70
C GLY A 211 -4.82 -16.56 -8.56
N VAL A 212 -5.64 -16.12 -7.60
CA VAL A 212 -6.15 -16.99 -6.54
C VAL A 212 -7.01 -18.09 -7.12
N GLN A 213 -7.95 -17.77 -8.01
CA GLN A 213 -8.77 -18.78 -8.68
C GLN A 213 -7.92 -19.79 -9.44
N GLN A 214 -6.95 -19.32 -10.24
CA GLN A 214 -6.05 -20.20 -10.99
C GLN A 214 -5.18 -21.08 -10.07
N SER A 215 -4.76 -20.54 -8.93
CA SER A 215 -3.91 -21.26 -7.97
C SER A 215 -4.64 -22.37 -7.21
N ILE A 216 -5.97 -22.35 -7.15
CA ILE A 216 -6.76 -23.45 -6.57
C ILE A 216 -6.67 -24.69 -7.46
N ASP A 217 -6.83 -24.50 -8.77
CA ASP A 217 -6.87 -25.60 -9.72
C ASP A 217 -5.48 -26.14 -10.06
N SER A 218 -4.49 -25.24 -10.19
CA SER A 218 -3.16 -25.59 -10.68
C SER A 218 -2.05 -25.49 -9.62
N GLY A 219 -2.39 -25.10 -8.38
CA GLY A 219 -1.44 -24.94 -7.28
C GLY A 219 -0.52 -23.71 -7.37
N LYS A 220 -0.57 -22.97 -8.48
CA LYS A 220 0.21 -21.74 -8.72
C LYS A 220 -0.46 -20.82 -9.73
N SER A 221 -0.02 -19.56 -9.79
CA SER A 221 -0.43 -18.64 -10.83
C SER A 221 0.71 -17.72 -11.27
N ILE A 222 0.85 -17.55 -12.58
CA ILE A 222 1.74 -16.55 -13.19
C ILE A 222 1.23 -15.12 -12.98
N LEU A 223 -0.07 -14.94 -12.76
CA LEU A 223 -0.70 -13.62 -12.59
C LEU A 223 -0.16 -12.86 -11.38
N PHE A 224 0.25 -13.57 -10.34
CA PHE A 224 0.90 -12.98 -9.17
C PHE A 224 2.27 -12.36 -9.46
N LEU A 225 2.92 -12.73 -10.57
CA LEU A 225 4.24 -12.22 -10.96
C LEU A 225 4.16 -11.04 -11.93
N LEU A 226 3.04 -10.85 -12.63
CA LEU A 226 2.94 -9.85 -13.70
C LEU A 226 3.18 -8.42 -13.19
N GLU A 227 2.75 -8.13 -11.96
CA GLU A 227 3.00 -6.83 -11.32
C GLU A 227 4.12 -6.92 -10.27
N ALA A 228 4.20 -8.02 -9.52
CA ALA A 228 5.08 -8.12 -8.36
C ALA A 228 6.56 -8.32 -8.70
N ASN A 229 6.92 -8.74 -9.92
CA ASN A 229 8.32 -8.98 -10.30
C ASN A 229 9.19 -7.72 -10.09
N PRO A 230 10.20 -7.74 -9.18
CA PRO A 230 11.01 -6.57 -8.87
C PRO A 230 12.16 -6.37 -9.85
N GLY A 231 12.41 -7.33 -10.75
CA GLY A 231 13.51 -7.32 -11.71
C GLY A 231 13.58 -6.07 -12.58
N PRO A 232 12.48 -5.63 -13.25
CA PRO A 232 12.50 -4.43 -14.07
C PRO A 232 12.95 -3.17 -13.31
N GLY A 233 12.44 -2.97 -12.09
CA GLY A 233 12.82 -1.83 -11.22
C GLY A 233 14.25 -1.95 -10.70
N LEU A 234 14.71 -3.16 -10.37
CA LEU A 234 16.10 -3.41 -9.98
C LEU A 234 17.07 -3.03 -11.11
N GLY A 235 16.77 -3.45 -12.35
CA GLY A 235 17.59 -3.12 -13.52
C GLY A 235 17.69 -1.62 -13.77
N LEU A 236 16.56 -0.90 -13.65
CA LEU A 236 16.52 0.55 -13.78
C LEU A 236 17.40 1.24 -12.73
N LEU A 237 17.25 0.87 -11.46
CA LEU A 237 17.99 1.48 -10.37
C LEU A 237 19.49 1.18 -10.46
N LEU A 238 19.88 -0.05 -10.85
CA LEU A 238 21.28 -0.38 -11.14
C LEU A 238 21.85 0.50 -12.27
N ALA A 239 21.06 0.79 -13.31
CA ALA A 239 21.50 1.67 -14.39
C ALA A 239 21.74 3.11 -13.88
N PHE A 240 20.92 3.61 -12.96
CA PHE A 240 21.14 4.90 -12.30
C PHE A 240 22.36 4.90 -11.36
N THR A 241 22.59 3.82 -10.63
CA THR A 241 23.80 3.68 -9.79
C THR A 241 25.08 3.82 -10.62
N VAL A 242 25.12 3.25 -11.82
CA VAL A 242 26.32 3.30 -12.68
C VAL A 242 26.36 4.57 -13.53
N PHE A 243 25.28 4.86 -14.27
CA PHE A 243 25.22 5.86 -15.34
C PHE A 243 24.39 7.10 -15.02
N GLY A 244 23.71 7.14 -13.87
CA GLY A 244 22.95 8.29 -13.44
C GLY A 244 23.82 9.53 -13.18
N LEU A 245 23.16 10.66 -12.97
CA LEU A 245 23.78 11.95 -12.67
C LEU A 245 23.21 12.51 -11.35
N GLY A 246 24.04 13.26 -10.62
CA GLY A 246 23.61 13.97 -9.40
C GLY A 246 22.92 13.08 -8.37
N MET A 247 21.84 13.59 -7.78
CA MET A 247 21.08 12.90 -6.73
C MET A 247 20.46 11.59 -7.20
N MET A 248 20.12 11.46 -8.48
CA MET A 248 19.61 10.21 -9.05
C MET A 248 20.61 9.07 -8.94
N LYS A 249 21.90 9.37 -9.08
CA LYS A 249 22.97 8.36 -8.90
C LYS A 249 23.24 8.07 -7.42
N ALA A 250 23.25 9.10 -6.59
CA ALA A 250 23.55 8.97 -5.16
C ALA A 250 22.45 8.19 -4.41
N SER A 251 21.18 8.44 -4.73
CA SER A 251 20.03 7.82 -4.06
C SER A 251 19.69 6.39 -4.55
N ALA A 252 20.10 6.02 -5.78
CA ALA A 252 19.72 4.76 -6.40
C ALA A 252 20.10 3.50 -5.59
N PRO A 253 21.31 3.39 -4.98
CA PRO A 253 21.65 2.25 -4.12
C PRO A 253 20.71 2.08 -2.92
N GLY A 254 20.34 3.18 -2.26
CA GLY A 254 19.38 3.15 -1.15
C GLY A 254 17.98 2.73 -1.62
N ALA A 255 17.55 3.26 -2.77
CA ALA A 255 16.29 2.87 -3.40
C ALA A 255 16.25 1.38 -3.78
N ILE A 256 17.38 0.76 -4.17
CA ILE A 256 17.45 -0.69 -4.46
C ILE A 256 17.09 -1.51 -3.23
N ILE A 257 17.61 -1.15 -2.06
CA ILE A 257 17.34 -1.88 -0.81
C ILE A 257 15.84 -1.83 -0.50
N ILE A 258 15.26 -0.65 -0.56
CA ILE A 258 13.83 -0.43 -0.27
C ILE A 258 12.93 -1.12 -1.30
N HIS A 259 13.29 -1.05 -2.58
CA HIS A 259 12.56 -1.67 -3.69
C HIS A 259 12.64 -3.20 -3.63
N PHE A 260 13.85 -3.73 -3.76
CA PHE A 260 14.09 -5.13 -4.04
C PHE A 260 13.92 -6.00 -2.79
N LEU A 261 14.44 -5.54 -1.65
CA LEU A 261 14.35 -6.25 -0.37
C LEU A 261 13.10 -5.86 0.41
N GLY A 262 12.73 -4.57 0.38
CA GLY A 262 11.54 -4.08 1.07
C GLY A 262 10.22 -4.30 0.31
N GLY A 263 10.28 -4.49 -1.01
CA GLY A 263 9.09 -4.74 -1.83
C GLY A 263 8.22 -3.50 -2.08
N ILE A 264 8.79 -2.30 -1.92
CA ILE A 264 8.09 -1.02 -2.17
C ILE A 264 8.43 -0.57 -3.59
N HIS A 265 7.59 -0.94 -4.56
CA HIS A 265 7.83 -0.67 -5.97
C HIS A 265 7.72 0.81 -6.32
N GLU A 266 6.98 1.59 -5.53
CA GLU A 266 6.80 3.03 -5.74
C GLU A 266 8.09 3.83 -5.66
N ILE A 267 9.16 3.28 -5.05
CA ILE A 267 10.43 3.97 -4.84
C ILE A 267 11.18 4.24 -6.14
N TYR A 268 10.99 3.42 -7.19
CA TYR A 268 11.65 3.63 -8.48
C TYR A 268 10.83 4.50 -9.44
N PHE A 269 9.55 4.78 -9.16
CA PHE A 269 8.69 5.55 -10.06
C PHE A 269 9.20 6.98 -10.33
N PRO A 270 9.72 7.73 -9.32
CA PRO A 270 10.33 9.03 -9.58
C PRO A 270 11.47 8.97 -10.61
N TYR A 271 12.21 7.86 -10.68
CA TYR A 271 13.29 7.67 -11.65
C TYR A 271 12.78 7.56 -13.08
N VAL A 272 11.63 6.91 -13.27
CA VAL A 272 10.97 6.86 -14.58
C VAL A 272 10.33 8.22 -14.91
N LEU A 273 9.67 8.86 -13.94
CA LEU A 273 9.01 10.15 -14.16
C LEU A 273 9.99 11.30 -14.45
N ALA A 274 11.19 11.27 -13.86
CA ALA A 274 12.26 12.21 -14.18
C ALA A 274 12.69 12.10 -15.66
N LYS A 275 12.58 10.91 -16.26
CA LYS A 275 12.93 10.68 -17.66
C LYS A 275 11.98 9.67 -18.30
N PRO A 276 10.77 10.10 -18.74
CA PRO A 276 9.68 9.20 -19.13
C PRO A 276 10.01 8.15 -20.21
N VAL A 277 11.00 8.42 -21.08
CA VAL A 277 11.49 7.45 -22.08
C VAL A 277 12.01 6.15 -21.42
N LEU A 278 12.44 6.19 -20.15
CA LEU A 278 12.84 5.01 -19.39
C LEU A 278 11.70 4.00 -19.17
N ILE A 279 10.44 4.36 -19.43
CA ILE A 279 9.34 3.40 -19.43
C ILE A 279 9.57 2.26 -20.43
N VAL A 280 10.30 2.50 -21.51
CA VAL A 280 10.66 1.46 -22.49
C VAL A 280 11.54 0.39 -21.85
N ALA A 281 12.43 0.77 -20.94
CA ALA A 281 13.26 -0.19 -20.19
C ALA A 281 12.40 -1.03 -19.24
N MET A 282 11.42 -0.40 -18.59
CA MET A 282 10.46 -1.09 -17.73
C MET A 282 9.63 -2.12 -18.51
N ILE A 283 9.05 -1.71 -19.64
CA ILE A 283 8.26 -2.59 -20.51
C ILE A 283 9.12 -3.75 -21.01
N ALA A 284 10.32 -3.49 -21.53
CA ALA A 284 11.21 -4.53 -22.03
C ALA A 284 11.59 -5.53 -20.93
N GLY A 285 11.97 -5.04 -19.74
CA GLY A 285 12.27 -5.88 -18.59
C GLY A 285 11.06 -6.71 -18.16
N GLY A 286 9.88 -6.09 -18.04
CA GLY A 286 8.63 -6.77 -17.68
C GLY A 286 8.27 -7.87 -18.68
N MET A 287 8.32 -7.57 -19.99
CA MET A 287 8.09 -8.54 -21.06
C MET A 287 9.03 -9.74 -20.95
N THR A 288 10.32 -9.50 -20.70
CA THR A 288 11.31 -10.58 -20.52
C THR A 288 10.98 -11.46 -19.32
N GLY A 289 10.60 -10.87 -18.18
CA GLY A 289 10.20 -11.64 -17.01
C GLY A 289 8.97 -12.50 -17.25
N VAL A 290 7.94 -11.92 -17.86
CA VAL A 290 6.71 -12.66 -18.18
C VAL A 290 7.00 -13.78 -19.19
N ALA A 291 7.74 -13.49 -20.26
CA ALA A 291 8.13 -14.50 -21.25
C ALA A 291 8.91 -15.66 -20.62
N THR A 292 9.85 -15.35 -19.71
CA THR A 292 10.59 -16.37 -18.97
C THR A 292 9.64 -17.24 -18.15
N ASN A 293 8.70 -16.65 -17.42
CA ASN A 293 7.75 -17.44 -16.62
C ASN A 293 6.80 -18.28 -17.48
N VAL A 294 6.39 -17.79 -18.66
CA VAL A 294 5.59 -18.57 -19.63
C VAL A 294 6.39 -19.78 -20.13
N VAL A 295 7.66 -19.59 -20.52
CA VAL A 295 8.53 -20.68 -21.02
C VAL A 295 8.76 -21.76 -19.96
N PHE A 296 8.96 -21.37 -18.70
CA PHE A 296 9.20 -22.30 -17.59
C PHE A 296 7.92 -22.81 -16.93
N GLY A 297 6.75 -22.30 -17.32
CA GLY A 297 5.48 -22.59 -16.65
C GLY A 297 5.51 -22.25 -15.16
N SER A 298 6.24 -21.20 -14.76
CA SER A 298 6.46 -20.85 -13.35
C SER A 298 5.42 -19.87 -12.80
N GLY A 299 5.14 -19.98 -11.50
CA GLY A 299 4.18 -19.14 -10.80
C GLY A 299 4.34 -19.14 -9.28
N LEU A 300 3.51 -18.34 -8.61
CA LEU A 300 3.43 -18.29 -7.15
C LEU A 300 2.17 -19.00 -6.64
N ARG A 301 2.20 -19.56 -5.43
CA ARG A 301 1.03 -20.17 -4.76
C ARG A 301 0.03 -19.12 -4.24
N ALA A 302 0.50 -17.90 -4.04
CA ALA A 302 -0.24 -16.82 -3.40
C ALA A 302 0.35 -15.47 -3.82
N PRO A 303 -0.41 -14.36 -3.66
CA PRO A 303 0.13 -13.02 -3.87
C PRO A 303 1.35 -12.74 -2.98
N ALA A 304 2.37 -12.10 -3.54
CA ALA A 304 3.51 -11.60 -2.79
C ALA A 304 3.21 -10.18 -2.29
N SER A 305 3.10 -9.99 -0.98
CA SER A 305 2.86 -8.68 -0.36
C SER A 305 3.64 -8.51 0.95
N PRO A 306 4.51 -7.48 1.08
CA PRO A 306 5.00 -6.59 0.03
C PRO A 306 5.67 -7.34 -1.14
N GLY A 307 5.82 -6.70 -2.30
CA GLY A 307 6.38 -7.32 -3.52
C GLY A 307 7.90 -7.52 -3.48
N SER A 308 8.45 -7.93 -2.33
CA SER A 308 9.89 -8.13 -2.13
C SER A 308 10.36 -9.45 -2.72
N ILE A 309 11.67 -9.56 -3.01
CA ILE A 309 12.25 -10.83 -3.45
C ILE A 309 12.03 -11.94 -2.42
N PHE A 310 12.04 -11.62 -1.12
CA PHE A 310 11.78 -12.59 -0.06
C PHE A 310 10.35 -13.13 -0.12
N ALA A 311 9.36 -12.24 -0.28
CA ALA A 311 7.97 -12.64 -0.41
C ALA A 311 7.75 -13.47 -1.68
N ILE A 312 8.39 -13.10 -2.79
CA ILE A 312 8.29 -13.84 -4.06
C ILE A 312 8.87 -15.25 -3.90
N LEU A 313 10.09 -15.38 -3.37
CA LEU A 313 10.73 -16.68 -3.19
C LEU A 313 9.99 -17.57 -2.18
N LEU A 314 9.41 -16.97 -1.14
CA LEU A 314 8.58 -17.68 -0.17
C LEU A 314 7.32 -18.26 -0.81
N GLN A 315 6.65 -17.47 -1.66
CA GLN A 315 5.40 -17.88 -2.32
C GLN A 315 5.63 -18.67 -3.60
N THR A 316 6.88 -18.85 -4.05
CA THR A 316 7.20 -19.56 -5.29
C THR A 316 6.84 -21.04 -5.17
N ALA A 317 6.08 -21.55 -6.13
CA ALA A 317 5.75 -22.97 -6.19
C ALA A 317 7.02 -23.83 -6.28
N SER A 318 6.98 -25.04 -5.71
CA SER A 318 8.16 -25.91 -5.54
C SER A 318 8.86 -26.25 -6.86
N ASP A 319 8.09 -26.35 -7.93
CA ASP A 319 8.57 -26.61 -9.29
C ASP A 319 8.96 -25.34 -10.08
N SER A 320 8.78 -24.15 -9.49
CA SER A 320 8.82 -22.87 -10.19
C SER A 320 10.05 -22.01 -9.86
N TYR A 321 10.90 -22.42 -8.90
CA TYR A 321 12.04 -21.63 -8.43
C TYR A 321 12.99 -21.19 -9.55
N VAL A 322 13.37 -22.10 -10.44
CA VAL A 322 14.30 -21.79 -11.54
C VAL A 322 13.70 -20.72 -12.45
N GLY A 323 12.44 -20.91 -12.89
CA GLY A 323 11.75 -19.96 -13.75
C GLY A 323 11.56 -18.59 -13.10
N VAL A 324 11.14 -18.54 -11.83
CA VAL A 324 10.96 -17.29 -11.09
C VAL A 324 12.28 -16.54 -10.91
N ILE A 325 13.34 -17.21 -10.46
CA ILE A 325 14.65 -16.59 -10.25
C ILE A 325 15.21 -16.05 -11.57
N LEU A 326 15.17 -16.86 -12.64
CA LEU A 326 15.60 -16.41 -13.97
C LEU A 326 14.76 -15.25 -14.46
N SER A 327 13.44 -15.25 -14.23
CA SER A 327 12.58 -14.14 -14.63
C SER A 327 13.02 -12.82 -13.98
N VAL A 328 13.37 -12.83 -12.70
CA VAL A 328 13.87 -11.63 -11.98
C VAL A 328 15.22 -11.17 -12.55
N ILE A 329 16.16 -12.10 -12.72
CA ILE A 329 17.52 -11.80 -13.21
C ILE A 329 17.47 -11.27 -14.64
N LEU A 330 16.76 -11.94 -15.55
CA LEU A 330 16.68 -11.55 -16.96
C LEU A 330 15.90 -10.24 -17.12
N SER A 331 14.83 -10.02 -16.34
CA SER A 331 14.13 -8.73 -16.33
C SER A 331 15.05 -7.58 -15.90
N ALA A 332 15.85 -7.80 -14.85
CA ALA A 332 16.81 -6.83 -14.37
C ALA A 332 17.91 -6.55 -15.39
N ALA A 333 18.45 -7.59 -16.02
CA ALA A 333 19.48 -7.46 -17.05
C ALA A 333 18.97 -6.66 -18.25
N VAL A 334 17.79 -6.99 -18.79
CA VAL A 334 17.21 -6.29 -19.94
C VAL A 334 16.88 -4.84 -19.59
N SER A 335 16.20 -4.59 -18.47
CA SER A 335 15.89 -3.23 -18.01
C SER A 335 17.18 -2.41 -17.79
N PHE A 336 18.21 -3.01 -17.18
CA PHE A 336 19.51 -2.37 -16.99
C PHE A 336 20.16 -1.98 -18.32
N ILE A 337 20.22 -2.89 -19.29
CA ILE A 337 20.84 -2.63 -20.60
C ILE A 337 20.11 -1.49 -21.31
N VAL A 338 18.78 -1.58 -21.42
CA VAL A 338 17.97 -0.57 -22.12
C VAL A 338 18.06 0.78 -21.42
N ALA A 339 17.93 0.82 -20.09
CA ALA A 339 18.07 2.04 -19.31
C ALA A 339 19.48 2.65 -19.43
N SER A 340 20.53 1.83 -19.36
CA SER A 340 21.92 2.28 -19.50
C SER A 340 22.18 2.91 -20.86
N LEU A 341 21.65 2.33 -21.95
CA LEU A 341 21.74 2.92 -23.29
C LEU A 341 21.03 4.28 -23.33
N ILE A 342 19.80 4.36 -22.83
CA ILE A 342 19.01 5.60 -22.80
C ILE A 342 19.72 6.69 -21.99
N LEU A 343 20.30 6.35 -20.84
CA LEU A 343 21.02 7.29 -19.97
C LEU A 343 22.33 7.76 -20.60
N ARG A 344 23.09 6.85 -21.24
CA ARG A 344 24.36 7.21 -21.89
C ARG A 344 24.15 8.11 -23.10
N VAL A 345 23.14 7.82 -23.93
CA VAL A 345 22.83 8.61 -25.13
C VAL A 345 22.36 10.02 -24.76
N SER A 346 21.55 10.17 -23.71
CA SER A 346 21.03 11.49 -23.31
C SER A 346 21.99 12.31 -22.46
N ARG A 347 23.07 11.70 -21.93
CA ARG A 347 23.94 12.32 -20.93
C ARG A 347 24.42 13.73 -21.27
N LYS A 348 24.86 13.97 -22.51
CA LYS A 348 25.34 15.30 -22.94
C LYS A 348 24.22 16.34 -22.89
N ARG A 349 23.01 15.95 -23.32
CA ARG A 349 21.83 16.81 -23.28
C ARG A 349 21.39 17.11 -21.85
N ASP A 350 21.42 16.08 -21.00
CA ASP A 350 20.97 16.20 -19.61
C ASP A 350 21.92 17.09 -18.80
N LEU A 351 23.24 17.01 -19.04
CA LEU A 351 24.24 17.93 -18.45
C LEU A 351 24.07 19.37 -18.96
N ALA A 352 23.77 19.57 -20.25
CA ALA A 352 23.55 20.89 -20.82
C ALA A 352 22.26 21.56 -20.33
N ALA A 353 21.26 20.78 -19.92
CA ALA A 353 19.97 21.27 -19.45
C ALA A 353 19.97 21.78 -18.00
N GLY A 354 21.08 21.71 -17.26
CA GLY A 354 21.20 22.21 -15.87
C GLY A 354 20.41 21.42 -14.81
N ASN A 355 19.44 20.60 -15.22
CA ASN A 355 18.60 19.76 -14.34
C ASN A 355 19.17 18.33 -14.19
N ALA A 356 20.49 18.17 -14.22
CA ALA A 356 21.17 16.88 -14.26
C ALA A 356 21.11 16.15 -12.91
N GLY A 357 19.93 15.67 -12.53
CA GLY A 357 19.72 14.81 -11.38
C GLY A 357 18.82 15.39 -10.28
N ASP A 358 18.07 16.47 -10.53
CA ASP A 358 17.05 16.92 -9.57
C ASP A 358 15.87 15.94 -9.55
N LEU A 359 15.67 15.31 -8.39
CA LEU A 359 14.60 14.34 -8.15
C LEU A 359 13.35 14.98 -7.55
N SER A 360 13.43 16.26 -7.15
CA SER A 360 12.37 16.96 -6.41
C SER A 360 11.09 17.10 -7.22
N ALA A 361 11.20 17.55 -8.48
CA ALA A 361 10.05 17.66 -9.38
C ALA A 361 9.41 16.30 -9.69
N ALA A 362 10.22 15.25 -9.82
CA ALA A 362 9.73 13.90 -10.08
C ALA A 362 9.09 13.27 -8.84
N ILE A 363 9.62 13.52 -7.64
CA ILE A 363 8.97 13.16 -6.36
C ILE A 363 7.64 13.91 -6.23
N ALA A 364 7.60 15.21 -6.51
CA ALA A 364 6.36 15.98 -6.48
C ALA A 364 5.32 15.41 -7.46
N ALA A 365 5.74 15.07 -8.69
CA ALA A 365 4.87 14.39 -9.66
C ALA A 365 4.41 13.01 -9.15
N THR A 366 5.28 12.28 -8.46
CA THR A 366 4.99 10.97 -7.86
C THR A 366 3.95 11.10 -6.74
N GLU A 367 4.12 12.05 -5.83
CA GLU A 367 3.18 12.33 -4.73
C GLU A 367 1.83 12.85 -5.26
N ALA A 368 1.85 13.71 -6.29
CA ALA A 368 0.65 14.17 -6.97
C ALA A 368 -0.09 13.01 -7.65
N ASN A 369 0.64 12.11 -8.31
CA ASN A 369 0.06 10.92 -8.92
C ASN A 369 -0.46 9.92 -7.88
N LYS A 370 0.21 9.81 -6.72
CA LYS A 370 -0.21 8.96 -5.60
C LYS A 370 -1.40 9.55 -4.82
N GLY A 371 -1.59 10.86 -4.88
CA GLY A 371 -2.59 11.61 -4.11
C GLY A 371 -2.28 11.73 -2.62
N LYS A 372 -1.09 11.31 -2.17
CA LYS A 372 -0.60 11.38 -0.78
C LYS A 372 0.92 11.51 -0.75
N SER A 373 1.44 12.29 0.20
CA SER A 373 2.88 12.42 0.44
C SER A 373 3.50 11.11 0.94
N SER A 374 4.76 10.85 0.61
CA SER A 374 5.48 9.63 1.05
C SER A 374 6.77 9.98 1.77
N SER A 375 6.83 9.67 3.06
CA SER A 375 8.04 9.86 3.88
C SER A 375 9.24 9.06 3.37
N VAL A 376 9.01 7.93 2.70
CA VAL A 376 10.06 7.08 2.10
C VAL A 376 10.67 7.78 0.87
N LEU A 377 9.84 8.42 0.03
CA LEU A 377 10.32 9.18 -1.13
C LEU A 377 11.07 10.46 -0.71
N GLN A 378 10.60 11.14 0.35
CA GLN A 378 11.27 12.31 0.93
C GLN A 378 12.61 11.96 1.60
N GLY A 379 12.81 10.70 1.99
CA GLY A 379 14.10 10.22 2.48
C GLY A 379 15.19 10.20 1.39
N LEU A 380 14.81 10.06 0.11
CA LEU A 380 15.76 10.00 -1.01
C LEU A 380 16.44 11.34 -1.33
N THR A 381 15.88 12.46 -0.88
CA THR A 381 16.43 13.81 -1.09
C THR A 381 17.28 14.30 0.09
N ARG A 382 17.24 13.61 1.23
CA ARG A 382 17.82 14.08 2.49
C ARG A 382 19.31 13.85 2.68
N ASP A 383 19.94 13.09 1.80
CA ASP A 383 21.39 12.90 1.83
C ASP A 383 22.17 14.19 1.51
N GLU A 384 21.50 15.30 1.17
CA GLU A 384 22.11 16.64 1.06
C GLU A 384 22.54 17.25 2.42
N ALA A 385 21.93 16.87 3.55
CA ALA A 385 22.20 17.53 4.84
C ALA A 385 23.34 16.92 5.67
N ALA A 386 23.76 15.67 5.37
CA ALA A 386 24.84 15.01 6.11
C ALA A 386 26.24 15.29 5.50
N ALA A 387 26.30 15.80 4.27
CA ALA A 387 27.55 16.04 3.54
C ALA A 387 27.98 17.51 3.47
N ALA A 388 27.12 18.45 3.87
CA ALA A 388 27.45 19.87 3.97
C ALA A 388 27.33 20.31 5.44
N GLY A 389 28.47 20.33 6.14
CA GLY A 389 28.56 20.84 7.50
C GLY A 389 28.30 22.34 7.54
N VAL A 390 27.03 22.73 7.67
CA VAL A 390 26.62 24.12 7.87
C VAL A 390 25.83 24.19 9.17
N GLY A 391 26.48 24.71 10.20
CA GLY A 391 25.84 25.08 11.44
C GLY A 391 24.81 26.18 11.18
N LEU A 392 23.63 26.03 11.77
CA LEU A 392 22.62 27.08 11.80
C LEU A 392 22.25 27.29 13.27
N GLU A 393 22.81 28.36 13.81
CA GLU A 393 22.31 29.04 15.01
C GLU A 393 20.93 29.62 14.68
N GLY A 394 19.95 29.34 15.53
CA GLY A 394 18.58 29.85 15.45
C GLY A 394 18.06 30.11 16.86
N GLU A 395 17.43 31.27 17.03
CA GLU A 395 17.17 31.96 18.29
C GLU A 395 16.39 31.17 19.35
N ARG A 396 16.87 31.29 20.59
CA ARG A 396 16.20 30.83 21.80
C ARG A 396 15.09 31.80 22.21
N THR A 397 13.84 31.43 22.03
CA THR A 397 12.75 31.94 22.88
C THR A 397 12.49 30.95 24.01
N ALA A 398 13.13 31.20 25.15
CA ALA A 398 12.88 30.49 26.39
C ALA A 398 11.55 30.96 27.00
N VAL A 399 10.62 30.04 27.24
CA VAL A 399 9.57 30.21 28.25
C VAL A 399 9.75 29.09 29.27
N ALA A 400 10.16 29.52 30.46
CA ALA A 400 10.41 28.69 31.62
C ALA A 400 9.09 28.28 32.31
N THR A 401 8.92 26.97 32.47
CA THR A 401 8.41 26.24 33.66
C THR A 401 8.28 24.77 33.26
N ALA A 402 9.40 24.02 33.19
CA ALA A 402 9.37 22.64 32.71
C ALA A 402 9.33 21.66 33.90
N THR A 403 8.15 21.09 34.14
CA THR A 403 8.03 19.77 34.78
C THR A 403 8.90 18.79 33.99
N PRO A 404 9.67 17.90 34.65
CA PRO A 404 10.50 16.94 33.94
C PRO A 404 9.65 16.03 33.05
N VAL A 405 10.00 15.96 31.76
CA VAL A 405 9.31 15.21 30.72
C VAL A 405 9.82 13.78 30.73
N ARG A 406 9.02 12.84 31.24
CA ARG A 406 9.36 11.40 31.30
C ARG A 406 8.43 10.55 30.43
N ASN A 407 7.17 10.94 30.31
CA ASN A 407 6.17 10.25 29.48
C ASN A 407 5.76 11.11 28.28
N ILE A 408 6.19 10.68 27.09
CA ILE A 408 5.87 11.31 25.82
C ILE A 408 4.82 10.48 25.07
N VAL A 409 3.70 11.09 24.69
CA VAL A 409 2.60 10.43 23.98
C VAL A 409 2.38 11.06 22.61
N PHE A 410 2.48 10.25 21.56
CA PHE A 410 2.02 10.60 20.22
C PHE A 410 0.52 10.31 20.11
N ALA A 411 -0.29 11.36 19.94
CA ALA A 411 -1.74 11.21 19.85
C ALA A 411 -2.26 11.52 18.44
N CYS A 412 -3.04 10.59 17.88
CA CYS A 412 -3.82 10.80 16.66
C CYS A 412 -5.24 10.25 16.85
N ASP A 413 -6.13 10.44 15.87
CA ASP A 413 -7.55 10.08 16.04
C ASP A 413 -7.76 8.59 16.38
N ALA A 414 -7.07 7.69 15.68
CA ALA A 414 -7.17 6.25 15.87
C ALA A 414 -6.07 5.65 16.77
N GLY A 415 -5.03 6.40 17.11
CA GLY A 415 -3.89 5.90 17.89
C GLY A 415 -2.96 4.92 17.17
N MET A 416 -3.11 4.76 15.86
CA MET A 416 -2.35 3.83 15.01
C MET A 416 -1.91 4.50 13.70
N GLY A 417 -0.86 3.99 13.05
CA GLY A 417 -0.34 4.53 11.80
C GLY A 417 0.79 5.56 11.99
N SER A 418 0.59 6.80 11.52
CA SER A 418 1.62 7.84 11.50
C SER A 418 2.13 8.24 12.88
N SER A 419 1.27 8.22 13.92
CA SER A 419 1.66 8.46 15.31
C SER A 419 2.56 7.37 15.89
N ALA A 420 2.31 6.11 15.54
CA ALA A 420 3.16 4.99 15.95
C ALA A 420 4.56 5.11 15.31
N MET A 421 4.62 5.48 14.03
CA MET A 421 5.90 5.71 13.36
C MET A 421 6.66 6.91 13.94
N GLY A 422 5.98 8.03 14.24
CA GLY A 422 6.58 9.18 14.92
C GLY A 422 7.15 8.82 16.30
N ALA A 423 6.41 8.03 17.08
CA ALA A 423 6.85 7.50 18.36
C ALA A 423 8.10 6.62 18.23
N SER A 424 8.19 5.78 17.18
CA SER A 424 9.39 4.99 16.90
C SER A 424 10.60 5.86 16.52
N VAL A 425 10.39 6.91 15.71
CA VAL A 425 11.45 7.86 15.32
C VAL A 425 12.01 8.59 16.54
N LEU A 426 11.16 9.17 17.39
CA LEU A 426 11.61 9.89 18.57
C LEU A 426 12.30 8.96 19.57
N ARG A 427 11.75 7.76 19.81
CA ARG A 427 12.37 6.75 20.66
C ARG A 427 13.78 6.39 20.22
N ASN A 428 13.99 6.24 18.91
CA ASN A 428 15.31 5.97 18.35
C ASN A 428 16.27 7.15 18.53
N LYS A 429 15.80 8.40 18.40
CA LYS A 429 16.61 9.60 18.65
C LYS A 429 17.02 9.71 20.13
N ILE A 430 16.08 9.54 21.07
CA ILE A 430 16.34 9.52 22.52
C ILE A 430 17.36 8.45 22.88
N LYS A 431 17.21 7.23 22.35
CA LYS A 431 18.17 6.13 22.57
C LYS A 431 19.56 6.46 22.03
N LYS A 432 19.65 7.05 20.83
CA LYS A 432 20.93 7.49 20.24
C LYS A 432 21.61 8.60 21.04
N ALA A 433 20.83 9.46 21.69
CA ALA A 433 21.33 10.53 22.56
C ALA A 433 21.76 10.02 23.96
N GLY A 434 21.63 8.72 24.27
CA GLY A 434 22.01 8.17 25.57
C GLY A 434 21.15 8.69 26.73
N ILE A 435 19.87 8.96 26.44
CA ILE A 435 18.89 9.40 27.43
C ILE A 435 18.12 8.16 27.92
N GLU A 436 18.13 7.94 29.24
CA GLU A 436 17.42 6.84 29.91
C GLU A 436 16.27 7.38 30.76
N GLY A 437 15.30 6.53 31.10
CA GLY A 437 14.17 6.90 31.96
C GLY A 437 13.02 7.65 31.28
N VAL A 438 13.00 7.68 29.94
CA VAL A 438 11.96 8.36 29.14
C VAL A 438 11.17 7.33 28.33
N THR A 439 9.86 7.37 28.48
CA THR A 439 8.92 6.49 27.78
C THR A 439 8.27 7.23 26.63
N VAL A 440 8.30 6.64 25.43
CA VAL A 440 7.61 7.18 24.24
C VAL A 440 6.58 6.17 23.77
N VAL A 441 5.31 6.55 23.75
CA VAL A 441 4.18 5.70 23.31
C VAL A 441 3.27 6.44 22.33
N ASN A 442 2.38 5.70 21.68
CA ASN A 442 1.30 6.26 20.88
C ASN A 442 -0.06 5.84 21.45
N LYS A 443 -1.04 6.75 21.42
CA LYS A 443 -2.42 6.49 21.87
C LYS A 443 -3.42 7.18 20.93
N ALA A 444 -4.66 6.70 20.93
CA ALA A 444 -5.77 7.43 20.33
C ALA A 444 -6.09 8.66 21.19
N ILE A 445 -6.51 9.77 20.59
CA ILE A 445 -6.88 10.99 21.36
C ILE A 445 -8.02 10.68 22.35
N ALA A 446 -8.92 9.76 22.00
CA ALA A 446 -9.97 9.30 22.91
C ALA A 446 -9.45 8.65 24.20
N ASN A 447 -8.22 8.10 24.15
CA ASN A 447 -7.56 7.37 25.23
C ASN A 447 -6.40 8.16 25.85
N LEU A 448 -6.27 9.46 25.54
CA LEU A 448 -5.34 10.34 26.24
C LEU A 448 -5.80 10.52 27.69
N ASP A 449 -4.85 10.46 28.61
CA ASP A 449 -5.01 10.65 30.04
C ASP A 449 -3.97 11.66 30.55
N ASP A 450 -4.10 12.11 31.80
CA ASP A 450 -3.19 13.07 32.43
C ASP A 450 -1.83 12.47 32.82
N SER A 451 -1.52 11.23 32.40
CA SER A 451 -0.23 10.58 32.67
C SER A 451 0.88 11.00 31.69
N ALA A 452 0.51 11.76 30.65
CA ALA A 452 1.43 12.29 29.65
C ALA A 452 2.03 13.62 30.12
N ASP A 453 3.36 13.71 30.16
CA ASP A 453 4.06 14.97 30.42
C ASP A 453 4.14 15.82 29.15
N LEU A 454 4.28 15.16 28.00
CA LEU A 454 4.34 15.80 26.68
C LEU A 454 3.51 15.04 25.66
N VAL A 455 2.62 15.75 24.96
CA VAL A 455 1.76 15.21 23.91
C VAL A 455 2.16 15.81 22.56
N ILE A 456 2.46 14.94 21.59
CA ILE A 456 2.77 15.33 20.20
C ILE A 456 1.58 14.98 19.31
N THR A 457 1.03 15.98 18.61
CA THR A 457 -0.12 15.82 17.71
C THR A 457 0.10 16.52 16.38
N GLN A 458 -0.69 16.15 15.36
CA GLN A 458 -0.82 17.00 14.18
C GLN A 458 -1.49 18.33 14.53
N ARG A 459 -1.14 19.42 13.84
CA ARG A 459 -1.69 20.77 14.08
C ARG A 459 -3.21 20.79 14.23
N GLU A 460 -3.92 20.09 13.35
CA GLU A 460 -5.38 20.00 13.30
C GLU A 460 -5.99 19.28 14.51
N LEU A 461 -5.20 18.49 15.24
CA LEU A 461 -5.64 17.66 16.35
C LEU A 461 -5.20 18.19 17.72
N THR A 462 -4.34 19.21 17.76
CA THR A 462 -3.75 19.74 19.00
C THR A 462 -4.81 20.30 19.94
N ASP A 463 -5.79 21.06 19.44
CA ASP A 463 -6.83 21.63 20.31
C ASP A 463 -7.70 20.56 20.96
N ARG A 464 -7.99 19.46 20.24
CA ARG A 464 -8.71 18.32 20.78
C ARG A 464 -7.89 17.52 21.79
N ALA A 465 -6.58 17.42 21.60
CA ALA A 465 -5.68 16.79 22.57
C ALA A 465 -5.54 17.63 23.85
N ARG A 466 -5.48 18.97 23.74
CA ARG A 466 -5.46 19.90 24.88
C ARG A 466 -6.68 19.77 25.77
N GLN A 467 -7.86 19.50 25.19
CA GLN A 467 -9.08 19.25 25.96
C GLN A 467 -9.02 17.94 26.77
N LYS A 468 -8.22 16.96 26.35
CA LYS A 468 -8.12 15.63 26.99
C LYS A 468 -6.98 15.53 28.00
N ALA A 469 -5.87 16.20 27.75
CA ALA A 469 -4.70 16.24 28.64
C ALA A 469 -4.25 17.71 28.82
N PRO A 470 -5.00 18.54 29.57
CA PRO A 470 -4.72 19.98 29.68
C PRO A 470 -3.43 20.29 30.45
N ALA A 471 -2.98 19.39 31.33
CA ALA A 471 -1.77 19.56 32.13
C ALA A 471 -0.46 19.21 31.38
N ALA A 472 -0.56 18.52 30.25
CA ALA A 472 0.59 18.10 29.46
C ALA A 472 1.16 19.27 28.61
N GLN A 473 2.45 19.24 28.32
CA GLN A 473 3.04 20.09 27.28
C GLN A 473 2.55 19.61 25.90
N HIS A 474 2.10 20.51 25.03
CA HIS A 474 1.61 20.16 23.70
C HIS A 474 2.56 20.65 22.60
N VAL A 475 3.02 19.73 21.76
CA VAL A 475 3.83 20.03 20.57
C VAL A 475 3.03 19.67 19.32
N SER A 476 2.75 20.67 18.50
CA SER A 476 2.13 20.49 17.20
C SER A 476 3.18 20.22 16.13
N VAL A 477 2.94 19.23 15.28
CA VAL A 477 3.75 18.95 14.09
C VAL A 477 2.87 18.92 12.85
N ASP A 478 3.42 19.26 11.69
CA ASP A 478 2.68 19.12 10.43
C ASP A 478 2.65 17.66 9.98
N ASN A 479 3.71 16.89 10.27
CA ASN A 479 3.83 15.48 9.94
C ASN A 479 4.59 14.70 11.02
N PHE A 480 4.04 13.56 11.44
CA PHE A 480 4.66 12.70 12.44
C PHE A 480 5.95 12.01 11.99
N MET A 481 6.15 11.85 10.68
CA MET A 481 7.35 11.17 10.18
C MET A 481 8.59 12.03 10.27
N ASN A 482 8.40 13.35 10.32
CA ASN A 482 9.46 14.26 9.99
C ASN A 482 9.16 15.68 10.49
N SER A 483 9.56 15.95 11.73
CA SER A 483 9.44 17.28 12.32
C SER A 483 10.77 17.70 12.97
N PRO A 484 11.27 18.93 12.71
CA PRO A 484 12.41 19.48 13.44
C PRO A 484 12.15 19.58 14.95
N ALA A 485 10.87 19.66 15.35
CA ALA A 485 10.46 19.66 16.75
C ALA A 485 10.93 18.42 17.53
N TYR A 486 11.30 17.32 16.87
CA TYR A 486 11.84 16.14 17.56
C TYR A 486 13.24 16.38 18.10
N ASP A 487 14.05 17.13 17.38
CA ASP A 487 15.39 17.48 17.84
C ASP A 487 15.32 18.47 19.00
N GLU A 488 14.34 19.39 18.97
CA GLU A 488 14.02 20.27 20.10
C GLU A 488 13.54 19.49 21.34
N VAL A 489 12.64 18.51 21.17
CA VAL A 489 12.17 17.66 22.28
C VAL A 489 13.33 16.82 22.85
N VAL A 490 14.21 16.29 22.00
CA VAL A 490 15.39 15.53 22.46
C VAL A 490 16.34 16.44 23.24
N ALA A 491 16.60 17.66 22.76
CA ALA A 491 17.40 18.65 23.46
C ALA A 491 16.76 19.05 24.80
N GLN A 492 15.45 19.33 24.80
CA GLN A 492 14.69 19.66 26.00
C GLN A 492 14.79 18.54 27.05
N VAL A 493 14.70 17.28 26.65
CA VAL A 493 14.80 16.13 27.55
C VAL A 493 16.25 15.87 27.99
N ALA A 494 17.23 16.16 27.13
CA ALA A 494 18.65 16.05 27.47
C ALA A 494 19.08 17.12 28.49
N ASP A 495 18.57 18.34 28.36
CA ASP A 495 18.85 19.48 29.24
C ASP A 495 18.18 19.37 30.62
N GLN A 496 17.32 18.36 30.82
CA GLN A 496 16.73 18.03 32.13
C GLN A 496 17.64 17.15 33.01
N LYS A 497 18.84 16.77 32.53
CA LYS A 497 19.81 15.98 33.30
C LYS A 497 20.38 16.74 34.48
#